data_AF-A0A6G3QI40-F1
#
_entry.id   AF-A0A6G3QI40-F1
#
_cell.length_a   1.000
_cell.length_b   1.000
_cell.length_c   1.000
_cell.angle_alpha   90.00
_cell.angle_beta   90.00
_cell.angle_gamma   90.00
#
_symmetry.space_group_name_H-M   'P 1'
#
loop_
_entity.id
_entity.type
_entity.pdbx_description
1 polymer ?
#
loop_
_entity_poly.entity_id
_entity_poly.type
_entity_poly.pdbx_seq_one_letter_code
_entity_poly.pdbx_strand_id
1 'polypeptide(L)'
;MMAGGPPFSLAVENVDGLAALVRAIRAEEDGKALRKDLAKNMRDALRPGAQQAKDSIMAMVSTQGAMPALRSSIARKIRPEVKLGGHWSGARVKAFKTKNIRGFPNAPKRTNRASGWRHPVYGNRNNWVTQRGKIEWFDRSFTGREALYKQAVNQAMEDMARRIAARAR
;
A
#
# COMPACT_ATOMS: atom_id res chain seq x y z
N MET A 1 -15.91 14.11 -13.64
CA MET A 1 -14.44 13.90 -13.70
C MET A 1 -14.00 13.11 -12.47
N MET A 2 -13.92 11.77 -12.56
CA MET A 2 -13.69 10.92 -11.38
C MET A 2 -12.23 10.95 -10.92
N ALA A 3 -12.05 11.21 -9.63
CA ALA A 3 -10.78 11.39 -8.94
C ALA A 3 -9.81 10.22 -9.19
N GLY A 4 -8.55 10.56 -9.50
CA GLY A 4 -7.44 9.64 -9.75
C GLY A 4 -6.96 8.90 -8.50
N GLY A 5 -7.82 8.10 -7.89
CA GLY A 5 -7.49 7.22 -6.78
C GLY A 5 -6.42 6.16 -7.13
N PRO A 6 -5.78 5.55 -6.11
CA PRO A 6 -4.95 4.36 -6.30
C PRO A 6 -5.64 3.30 -7.16
N PRO A 7 -4.88 2.53 -7.96
CA PRO A 7 -5.46 1.39 -8.64
C PRO A 7 -5.90 0.27 -7.68
N PHE A 8 -5.22 0.09 -6.53
CA PHE A 8 -5.57 -0.85 -5.45
C PHE A 8 -5.17 -0.28 -4.09
N SER A 9 -5.96 -0.60 -3.06
CA SER A 9 -5.65 -0.34 -1.67
C SER A 9 -6.41 -1.30 -0.76
N LEU A 10 -5.72 -1.96 0.16
CA LEU A 10 -6.34 -2.52 1.37
C LEU A 10 -6.22 -1.46 2.47
N ALA A 11 -7.34 -0.96 2.96
CA ALA A 11 -7.37 0.13 3.92
C ALA A 11 -8.05 -0.27 5.23
N VAL A 12 -7.42 0.10 6.34
CA VAL A 12 -8.04 0.18 7.65
C VAL A 12 -8.48 1.64 7.78
N GLU A 13 -9.72 1.92 7.40
CA GLU A 13 -10.32 3.26 7.39
C GLU A 13 -11.14 3.50 8.66
N ASN A 14 -11.25 4.76 9.07
CA ASN A 14 -12.10 5.22 10.16
C ASN A 14 -11.94 4.38 11.44
N VAL A 15 -10.70 4.17 11.87
CA VAL A 15 -10.44 3.51 13.14
C VAL A 15 -11.03 4.37 14.25
N ASP A 16 -12.05 3.83 14.93
CA ASP A 16 -12.69 4.47 16.06
C ASP A 16 -11.63 4.92 17.06
N GLY A 17 -11.75 6.17 17.53
CA GLY A 17 -10.81 6.76 18.47
C GLY A 17 -9.49 7.31 17.88
N LEU A 18 -9.16 7.11 16.60
CA LEU A 18 -7.94 7.70 16.01
C LEU A 18 -7.96 9.24 16.06
N ALA A 19 -9.11 9.86 15.78
CA ALA A 19 -9.25 11.31 15.86
C ALA A 19 -9.09 11.83 17.30
N ALA A 20 -9.62 11.11 18.28
CA ALA A 20 -9.47 11.42 19.70
C ALA A 20 -8.02 11.27 20.16
N LEU A 21 -7.34 10.18 19.76
CA LEU A 21 -5.92 9.96 20.04
C LEU A 21 -5.05 11.06 19.42
N VAL A 22 -5.30 11.45 18.17
CA VAL A 22 -4.56 12.54 17.52
C VAL A 22 -4.81 13.89 18.20
N ARG A 23 -6.01 14.12 18.75
CA ARG A 23 -6.31 15.29 19.55
C ARG A 23 -5.55 15.28 20.87
N ALA A 24 -5.50 14.15 21.59
CA ALA A 24 -4.71 13.98 22.80
C ALA A 24 -3.21 14.21 22.52
N ILE A 25 -2.67 13.59 21.47
CA ILE A 25 -1.29 13.82 21.01
C ILE A 25 -1.00 15.30 20.75
N ARG A 26 -1.96 16.08 20.25
CA ARG A 26 -1.77 17.51 19.98
C ARG A 26 -1.71 18.37 21.24
N ALA A 27 -2.28 17.90 22.35
CA ALA A 27 -2.26 18.61 23.62
C ALA A 27 -0.91 18.48 24.35
N GLU A 28 -0.14 17.43 24.04
CA GLU A 28 1.21 17.20 24.58
C GLU A 28 2.24 18.20 24.01
N GLU A 29 3.19 18.63 24.85
CA GLU A 29 4.29 19.51 24.45
C GLU A 29 5.13 18.92 23.29
N ASP A 30 5.40 17.60 23.33
CA ASP A 30 6.13 16.86 22.28
C ASP A 30 5.21 16.26 21.20
N GLY A 31 3.98 16.77 21.07
CA GLY A 31 2.93 16.21 20.22
C GLY A 31 3.30 16.00 18.74
N LYS A 32 4.22 16.82 18.21
CA LYS A 32 4.74 16.65 16.84
C LYS A 32 5.58 15.37 16.71
N ALA A 33 6.40 15.06 17.70
CA ALA A 33 7.21 13.85 17.74
C ALA A 33 6.32 12.61 17.90
N LEU A 34 5.39 12.64 18.86
CA LEU A 34 4.42 11.57 19.08
C LEU A 34 3.58 11.24 17.85
N ARG A 35 3.16 12.28 17.09
CA ARG A 35 2.42 12.08 15.84
C ARG A 35 3.28 11.37 14.78
N LYS A 36 4.56 11.73 14.68
CA LYS A 36 5.52 11.08 13.77
C LYS A 36 5.73 9.61 14.17
N ASP A 37 5.84 9.35 15.46
CA ASP A 37 5.97 8.01 16.03
C ASP A 37 4.73 7.16 15.77
N LEU A 38 3.52 7.67 16.01
CA LEU A 38 2.27 6.97 15.72
C LEU A 38 2.20 6.59 14.23
N ALA A 39 2.48 7.55 13.34
CA ALA A 39 2.50 7.29 11.91
C ALA A 39 3.55 6.24 11.52
N LYS A 40 4.70 6.21 12.22
CA LYS A 40 5.75 5.20 12.02
C LYS A 40 5.28 3.83 12.49
N ASN A 41 4.73 3.71 13.70
CA ASN A 41 4.27 2.45 14.26
C ASN A 41 3.16 1.83 13.41
N MET A 42 2.18 2.63 12.97
CA MET A 42 1.12 2.17 12.05
C MET A 42 1.68 1.72 10.69
N ARG A 43 2.70 2.41 10.16
CA ARG A 43 3.38 1.98 8.92
C ARG A 43 4.13 0.67 9.13
N ASP A 44 4.80 0.53 10.26
CA ASP A 44 5.62 -0.62 10.61
C ASP A 44 4.73 -1.87 10.80
N ALA A 45 3.55 -1.72 11.41
CA ALA A 45 2.52 -2.76 11.53
C ALA A 45 2.07 -3.33 10.18
N LEU A 46 2.03 -2.50 9.13
CA LEU A 46 1.64 -2.91 7.78
C LEU A 46 2.82 -3.36 6.89
N ARG A 47 4.08 -3.27 7.35
CA ARG A 47 5.25 -3.70 6.57
C ARG A 47 5.18 -5.16 6.14
N PRO A 48 4.76 -6.13 6.99
CA PRO A 48 4.69 -7.53 6.59
C PRO A 48 3.72 -7.73 5.41
N GLY A 49 2.55 -7.08 5.42
CA GLY A 49 1.60 -7.13 4.32
C GLY A 49 2.13 -6.49 3.03
N ALA A 50 2.84 -5.36 3.15
CA ALA A 50 3.52 -4.76 2.01
C ALA A 50 4.63 -5.67 1.43
N GLN A 51 5.34 -6.43 2.27
CA GLN A 51 6.35 -7.38 1.82
C GLN A 51 5.71 -8.56 1.09
N GLN A 52 4.62 -9.14 1.61
CA GLN A 52 3.90 -10.21 0.93
C GLN A 52 3.42 -9.81 -0.47
N ALA A 53 2.87 -8.60 -0.60
CA ALA A 53 2.47 -8.08 -1.91
C ALA A 53 3.67 -7.89 -2.86
N LYS A 54 4.85 -7.51 -2.35
CA LYS A 54 6.09 -7.44 -3.14
C LYS A 54 6.53 -8.82 -3.60
N ASP A 55 6.54 -9.80 -2.71
CA ASP A 55 6.95 -11.17 -3.04
C ASP A 55 5.99 -11.78 -4.06
N SER A 56 4.69 -11.50 -3.94
CA SER A 56 3.68 -11.98 -4.87
C SER A 56 3.85 -11.43 -6.29
N ILE A 57 4.16 -10.14 -6.48
CA ILE A 57 4.46 -9.59 -7.82
C ILE A 57 5.79 -10.10 -8.34
N MET A 58 6.78 -10.31 -7.47
CA MET A 58 8.06 -10.88 -7.87
C MET A 58 7.91 -12.33 -8.36
N ALA A 59 6.97 -13.09 -7.81
CA ALA A 59 6.61 -14.44 -8.27
C ALA A 59 5.81 -14.48 -9.58
N MET A 60 5.50 -13.35 -10.22
CA MET A 60 4.86 -13.34 -11.53
C MET A 60 5.79 -13.98 -12.59
N VAL A 61 5.33 -15.04 -13.24
CA VAL A 61 6.05 -15.76 -14.30
C VAL A 61 6.29 -14.82 -15.49
N SER A 62 7.51 -14.85 -16.06
CA SER A 62 7.88 -14.14 -17.28
C SER A 62 8.15 -15.17 -18.38
N THR A 63 7.34 -15.15 -19.44
CA THR A 63 7.48 -16.07 -20.59
C THR A 63 8.60 -15.67 -21.55
N GLN A 64 9.10 -14.43 -21.47
CA GLN A 64 10.19 -13.93 -22.30
C GLN A 64 11.34 -13.45 -21.41
N GLY A 65 12.13 -14.40 -20.89
CA GLY A 65 13.34 -14.14 -20.12
C GLY A 65 13.12 -13.41 -18.80
N ALA A 66 14.07 -13.59 -17.88
CA ALA A 66 14.09 -12.87 -16.62
C ALA A 66 14.46 -11.41 -16.88
N MET A 67 13.47 -10.54 -17.13
CA MET A 67 13.67 -9.10 -17.11
C MET A 67 13.08 -8.55 -15.79
N PRO A 68 13.91 -8.30 -14.76
CA PRO A 68 13.46 -7.81 -13.46
C PRO A 68 12.75 -6.45 -13.53
N ALA A 69 12.95 -5.69 -14.61
CA ALA A 69 12.63 -4.27 -14.68
C ALA A 69 11.15 -3.94 -14.37
N LEU A 70 10.19 -4.75 -14.82
CA LEU A 70 8.77 -4.48 -14.58
C LEU A 70 8.35 -4.84 -13.15
N ARG A 71 8.60 -6.10 -12.74
CA ARG A 71 8.23 -6.63 -11.42
C ARG A 71 8.88 -5.85 -10.29
N SER A 72 10.21 -5.65 -10.37
CA SER A 72 10.96 -4.90 -9.36
C SER A 72 10.51 -3.44 -9.27
N SER A 73 10.16 -2.81 -10.40
CA SER A 73 9.69 -1.42 -10.39
C SER A 73 8.28 -1.29 -9.81
N ILE A 74 7.41 -2.28 -10.01
CA ILE A 74 6.12 -2.35 -9.31
C ILE A 74 6.35 -2.59 -7.81
N ALA A 75 7.18 -3.57 -7.44
CA ALA A 75 7.47 -3.92 -6.05
C ALA A 75 8.02 -2.72 -5.24
N ARG A 76 8.94 -1.93 -5.82
CA ARG A 76 9.48 -0.70 -5.22
C ARG A 76 8.41 0.36 -4.91
N LYS A 77 7.26 0.31 -5.58
CA LYS A 77 6.15 1.24 -5.38
C LYS A 77 5.05 0.71 -4.46
N ILE A 78 5.20 -0.50 -3.92
CA ILE A 78 4.31 -1.04 -2.89
C ILE A 78 4.80 -0.54 -1.54
N ARG A 79 3.97 0.25 -0.85
CA ARG A 79 4.30 0.78 0.47
C ARG A 79 3.05 1.00 1.33
N PRO A 80 3.17 0.91 2.67
CA PRO A 80 2.17 1.42 3.59
C PRO A 80 2.01 2.94 3.46
N GLU A 81 0.77 3.41 3.55
CA GLU A 81 0.37 4.82 3.62
C GLU A 81 -0.45 5.00 4.90
N VAL A 82 -0.12 6.02 5.68
CA VAL A 82 -0.84 6.37 6.91
C VAL A 82 -1.28 7.81 6.81
N LYS A 83 -2.53 8.08 7.16
CA LYS A 83 -3.06 9.43 7.36
C LYS A 83 -3.70 9.54 8.73
N LEU A 84 -3.31 10.58 9.45
CA LEU A 84 -3.82 10.86 10.81
C LEU A 84 -4.89 11.96 10.80
N GLY A 85 -5.47 12.28 9.64
CA GLY A 85 -6.51 13.29 9.47
C GLY A 85 -6.79 13.63 8.00
N GLY A 86 -7.81 14.46 7.78
CA GLY A 86 -8.34 14.82 6.45
C GLY A 86 -9.60 14.02 6.10
N HIS A 87 -9.98 14.01 4.80
CA HIS A 87 -11.17 13.28 4.31
C HIS A 87 -11.11 11.76 4.56
N TRP A 88 -9.92 11.20 4.82
CA TRP A 88 -9.76 9.85 5.32
C TRP A 88 -8.62 9.80 6.34
N SER A 89 -8.77 8.95 7.35
CA SER A 89 -7.73 8.66 8.34
C SER A 89 -7.63 7.17 8.60
N GLY A 90 -6.42 6.68 8.80
CA GLY A 90 -6.12 5.27 9.00
C GLY A 90 -4.80 4.86 8.35
N ALA A 91 -4.63 3.55 8.16
CA ALA A 91 -3.45 2.95 7.56
C ALA A 91 -3.85 2.00 6.44
N ARG A 92 -3.10 1.99 5.33
CA ARG A 92 -3.38 1.13 4.18
C ARG A 92 -2.12 0.70 3.45
N VAL A 93 -2.14 -0.45 2.78
CA VAL A 93 -1.08 -0.83 1.84
C VAL A 93 -1.52 -0.48 0.42
N LYS A 94 -0.62 0.13 -0.36
CA LYS A 94 -0.94 0.61 -1.72
C LYS A 94 0.19 0.34 -2.70
N ALA A 95 -0.19 -0.10 -3.90
CA ALA A 95 0.68 -0.13 -5.06
C ALA A 95 0.55 1.20 -5.84
N PHE A 96 1.55 2.08 -5.73
CA PHE A 96 1.54 3.39 -6.38
C PHE A 96 1.79 3.30 -7.89
N LYS A 97 1.26 4.26 -8.65
CA LYS A 97 1.53 4.39 -10.10
C LYS A 97 3.05 4.50 -10.36
N THR A 98 3.49 3.83 -11.41
CA THR A 98 4.90 3.70 -11.79
C THR A 98 5.20 4.54 -13.03
N LYS A 99 5.22 5.87 -12.89
CA LYS A 99 5.37 6.80 -14.04
C LYS A 99 6.62 6.54 -14.91
N ASN A 100 7.68 5.98 -14.34
CA ASN A 100 8.99 5.84 -15.01
C ASN A 100 9.20 4.49 -15.70
N ILE A 101 8.21 3.59 -15.74
CA ILE A 101 8.36 2.30 -16.42
C ILE A 101 7.86 2.43 -17.86
N ARG A 102 8.73 2.81 -18.81
CA ARG A 102 8.45 2.69 -20.27
C ARG A 102 7.07 3.23 -20.72
N GLY A 103 6.62 4.36 -20.17
CA GLY A 103 5.30 4.92 -20.48
C GLY A 103 4.11 4.12 -19.92
N PHE A 104 4.33 3.23 -18.94
CA PHE A 104 3.35 2.34 -18.33
C PHE A 104 3.04 2.70 -16.86
N PRO A 105 2.43 3.87 -16.60
CA PRO A 105 2.17 4.35 -15.23
C PRO A 105 1.18 3.48 -14.45
N ASN A 106 0.30 2.77 -15.16
CA ASN A 106 -0.72 1.90 -14.57
C ASN A 106 -0.27 0.43 -14.49
N ALA A 107 1.05 0.16 -14.55
CA ALA A 107 1.58 -1.20 -14.52
C ALA A 107 1.02 -2.05 -13.38
N PRO A 108 0.97 -1.60 -12.10
CA PRO A 108 0.41 -2.42 -11.03
C PRO A 108 -1.04 -2.81 -11.31
N LYS A 109 -1.87 -1.86 -11.77
CA LYS A 109 -3.28 -2.07 -12.13
C LYS A 109 -3.46 -3.16 -13.17
N ARG A 110 -2.62 -3.09 -14.19
CA ARG A 110 -2.75 -3.89 -15.41
C ARG A 110 -2.18 -5.29 -15.24
N THR A 111 -1.15 -5.46 -14.41
CA THR A 111 -0.60 -6.78 -14.09
C THR A 111 -1.48 -7.58 -13.14
N ASN A 112 -2.31 -6.94 -12.32
CA ASN A 112 -3.24 -7.61 -11.40
C ASN A 112 -4.54 -8.09 -12.06
N ARG A 113 -4.89 -7.54 -13.25
CA ARG A 113 -6.15 -7.82 -13.96
C ARG A 113 -6.07 -9.08 -14.80
N ALA A 114 -7.13 -9.89 -14.77
CA ALA A 114 -7.31 -11.05 -15.66
C ALA A 114 -7.26 -10.68 -17.15
N SER A 115 -7.80 -9.51 -17.52
CA SER A 115 -7.77 -9.00 -18.89
C SER A 115 -6.37 -8.67 -19.41
N GLY A 116 -5.38 -8.53 -18.53
CA GLY A 116 -4.03 -8.09 -18.89
C GLY A 116 -3.97 -6.66 -19.46
N TRP A 117 -2.96 -6.42 -20.31
CA TRP A 117 -2.78 -5.18 -21.06
C TRP A 117 -2.29 -5.43 -22.48
N ARG A 118 -2.65 -4.53 -23.38
CA ARG A 118 -2.13 -4.51 -24.75
C ARG A 118 -0.90 -3.62 -24.83
N HIS A 119 0.08 -4.05 -25.60
CA HIS A 119 1.24 -3.24 -25.95
C HIS A 119 1.76 -3.64 -27.34
N PRO A 120 2.44 -2.73 -28.05
CA PRO A 120 3.13 -3.11 -29.28
C PRO A 120 4.27 -4.08 -28.98
N VAL A 121 4.58 -4.94 -29.95
CA VAL A 121 5.80 -5.75 -29.90
C VAL A 121 7.01 -4.82 -30.01
N TYR A 122 8.06 -5.10 -29.23
CA TYR A 122 9.28 -4.31 -29.30
C TYR A 122 9.89 -4.41 -30.71
N GLY A 123 10.20 -3.26 -31.33
CA GLY A 123 10.71 -3.21 -32.70
C GLY A 123 9.65 -3.30 -33.81
N ASN A 124 8.40 -3.71 -33.50
CA ASN A 124 7.30 -3.72 -34.48
C ASN A 124 6.05 -3.08 -33.86
N ARG A 125 5.90 -1.76 -34.07
CA ARG A 125 4.82 -0.95 -33.50
C ARG A 125 3.44 -1.20 -34.13
N ASN A 126 3.39 -1.90 -35.26
CA ASN A 126 2.14 -2.23 -35.96
C ASN A 126 1.50 -3.51 -35.41
N ASN A 127 2.30 -4.39 -34.80
CA ASN A 127 1.78 -5.60 -34.16
C ASN A 127 1.52 -5.38 -32.67
N TRP A 128 0.28 -5.56 -32.25
CA TRP A 128 -0.18 -5.37 -30.87
C TRP A 128 -0.52 -6.70 -30.22
N VAL A 129 0.16 -7.01 -29.12
CA VAL A 129 -0.06 -8.24 -28.36
C VAL A 129 -0.74 -7.93 -27.03
N THR A 130 -1.44 -8.92 -26.49
CA THR A 130 -2.01 -8.86 -25.13
C THR A 130 -1.14 -9.68 -24.19
N GLN A 131 -0.56 -9.04 -23.19
CA GLN A 131 0.17 -9.70 -22.12
C GLN A 131 -0.70 -9.77 -20.87
N ARG A 132 -0.76 -10.95 -20.25
CA ARG A 132 -1.44 -11.17 -18.97
C ARG A 132 -0.42 -11.19 -17.85
N GLY A 133 -0.76 -10.56 -16.74
CA GLY A 133 0.03 -10.64 -15.51
C GLY A 133 -0.47 -11.74 -14.59
N LYS A 134 0.07 -11.80 -13.38
CA LYS A 134 -0.42 -12.71 -12.33
C LYS A 134 -1.76 -12.18 -11.80
N ILE A 135 -2.83 -12.92 -12.02
CA ILE A 135 -4.16 -12.54 -11.56
C ILE A 135 -4.16 -12.40 -10.03
N GLU A 136 -4.72 -11.29 -9.53
CA GLU A 136 -4.90 -11.01 -8.10
C GLU A 136 -3.61 -11.09 -7.28
N TRP A 137 -2.44 -10.85 -7.88
CA TRP A 137 -1.18 -10.88 -7.14
C TRP A 137 -1.21 -9.92 -5.93
N PHE A 138 -1.93 -8.80 -6.01
CA PHE A 138 -2.08 -7.86 -4.91
C PHE A 138 -3.19 -8.29 -3.95
N ASP A 139 -4.42 -8.46 -4.44
CA ASP A 139 -5.60 -8.71 -3.60
C ASP A 139 -5.51 -10.05 -2.85
N ARG A 140 -5.05 -11.11 -3.54
CA ARG A 140 -4.84 -12.44 -2.94
C ARG A 140 -3.76 -12.44 -1.85
N SER A 141 -2.85 -11.47 -1.86
CA SER A 141 -1.83 -11.37 -0.80
C SER A 141 -2.44 -10.98 0.56
N PHE A 142 -3.66 -10.45 0.57
CA PHE A 142 -4.34 -9.96 1.76
C PHE A 142 -5.58 -10.78 2.15
N THR A 143 -6.13 -11.57 1.22
CA THR A 143 -7.29 -12.44 1.50
C THR A 143 -7.04 -13.33 2.72
N GLY A 144 -7.96 -13.28 3.70
CA GLY A 144 -7.87 -14.04 4.94
C GLY A 144 -6.90 -13.49 6.00
N ARG A 145 -6.20 -12.37 5.75
CA ARG A 145 -5.26 -11.74 6.69
C ARG A 145 -5.62 -10.31 7.10
N GLU A 146 -6.75 -9.81 6.61
CA GLU A 146 -7.20 -8.43 6.87
C GLU A 146 -7.36 -8.15 8.37
N ALA A 147 -7.95 -9.09 9.11
CA ALA A 147 -8.14 -8.99 10.56
C ALA A 147 -6.81 -8.85 11.32
N LEU A 148 -5.78 -9.59 10.90
CA LEU A 148 -4.45 -9.54 11.50
C LEU A 148 -3.81 -8.16 11.32
N TYR A 149 -3.90 -7.58 10.11
CA TYR A 149 -3.35 -6.24 9.87
C TYR A 149 -4.16 -5.15 10.58
N LYS A 150 -5.49 -5.29 10.65
CA LYS A 150 -6.35 -4.40 11.44
C LYS A 150 -5.97 -4.43 12.91
N GLN A 151 -5.79 -5.62 13.49
CA GLN A 151 -5.37 -5.80 14.87
C GLN A 151 -3.99 -5.19 15.12
N ALA A 152 -3.01 -5.40 14.24
CA ALA A 152 -1.68 -4.83 14.37
C ALA A 152 -1.68 -3.28 14.36
N VAL A 153 -2.53 -2.67 13.51
CA VAL A 153 -2.71 -1.21 13.49
C VAL A 153 -3.39 -0.70 14.76
N ASN A 154 -4.43 -1.41 15.25
CA ASN A 154 -5.08 -1.07 16.51
C ASN A 154 -4.11 -1.17 17.68
N GLN A 155 -3.28 -2.21 17.72
CA GLN A 155 -2.27 -2.37 18.78
C GLN A 155 -1.29 -1.19 18.81
N ALA A 156 -0.81 -0.76 17.64
CA ALA A 156 0.07 0.41 17.53
C ALA A 156 -0.60 1.71 18.02
N MET A 157 -1.92 1.85 17.88
CA MET A 157 -2.70 2.97 18.41
C MET A 157 -2.85 2.87 19.94
N GLU A 158 -3.17 1.68 20.45
CA GLU A 158 -3.28 1.43 21.90
C GLU A 158 -1.95 1.65 22.62
N ASP A 159 -0.83 1.22 22.04
CA ASP A 159 0.50 1.44 22.61
C ASP A 159 0.80 2.93 22.76
N MET A 160 0.43 3.73 21.75
CA MET A 160 0.56 5.18 21.80
C MET A 160 -0.38 5.79 22.85
N ALA A 161 -1.63 5.33 22.93
CA ALA A 161 -2.58 5.78 23.93
C ALA A 161 -2.08 5.51 25.35
N ARG A 162 -1.54 4.30 25.62
CA ARG A 162 -0.92 3.94 26.89
C ARG A 162 0.27 4.83 27.23
N ARG A 163 1.13 5.12 26.25
CA ARG A 163 2.29 6.01 26.42
C ARG A 163 1.87 7.42 26.83
N ILE A 164 0.79 7.95 26.27
CA ILE A 164 0.25 9.27 26.63
C ILE A 164 -0.38 9.22 28.02
N ALA A 165 -1.21 8.21 28.29
CA ALA A 165 -1.86 8.05 29.59
C ALA A 165 -0.85 7.90 30.75
N ALA A 166 0.29 7.26 30.50
CA ALA A 166 1.37 7.13 31.48
C ALA A 166 2.12 8.45 31.77
N ARG A 167 2.05 9.43 30.86
CA ARG A 167 2.66 10.76 31.03
C ARG A 167 1.75 11.76 31.73
N ALA A 168 0.45 11.52 31.69
CA ALA A 168 -0.56 12.36 32.35
C ALA A 168 -0.76 12.03 33.84
N ARG A 169 -0.02 11.04 34.37
CA ARG A 169 0.03 10.69 35.80
C ARG A 169 1.29 11.30 36.42
#